data_AF-A0A968HB28-F1
#
_entry.id   AF-A0A968HB28-F1
#
_cell.length_a   1.000
_cell.length_b   1.000
_cell.length_c   1.000
_cell.angle_alpha   90.00
_cell.angle_beta   90.00
_cell.angle_gamma   90.00
#
_symmetry.space_group_name_H-M   'P 1'
#
loop_
_entity.id
_entity.type
_entity.pdbx_description
1 polymer ?
#
loop_
_entity_poly.entity_id
_entity_poly.type
_entity_poly.pdbx_seq_one_letter_code
_entity_poly.pdbx_strand_id
1 'polypeptide(L)'
;MDDVNKGLTALFALLSLPVLAALFFTIRGIYRHTIGKKMQTTLREDYQNEADRFEKAGKFVSAAEVYETKLKDLRKAAALYEKGGDYRKASSLYDFLGISAKAKEMYEKDGNLADAAEISIREGEFEEAAKLYSKAGKKIDEAVIMEQAGRRLPAIRAYREAGDYRNAARLLEAEGMISEAAEMFGLMLRDRSVDPSTITDFYDYAFRLEKTGQTEKALDTYREIDIADPDYKDVREKIRSLSPVPPGDQEEEQKDTEGRTSIRSFIRSGSLEPKYSFKLWFQILRSLQEAHAKGRSFGRMSPDNILIDAQNNISFLKRTSSSAYLAPERTKGLELDVRADIFSMGVILYEMLTGSLDGLGSVSVMDVAHDVPAWLDEIVIKCIRKVREDRYQSIEEILADVRELSRSKKEGAG
;
A
#
# COMPACT_ATOMS: atom_id res chain seq x y z
N MET A 1 -81.61 10.45 57.66
CA MET A 1 -80.44 10.10 56.82
C MET A 1 -80.80 9.85 55.35
N ASP A 2 -82.08 9.60 55.01
CA ASP A 2 -82.49 9.37 53.61
C ASP A 2 -82.61 10.63 52.73
N ASP A 3 -82.90 11.81 53.29
CA ASP A 3 -83.08 13.02 52.47
C ASP A 3 -81.76 13.65 51.99
N VAL A 4 -80.65 13.42 52.71
CA VAL A 4 -79.31 13.87 52.28
C VAL A 4 -78.79 13.02 51.12
N ASN A 5 -79.11 11.72 51.11
CA ASN A 5 -78.73 10.79 50.03
C ASN A 5 -79.59 10.99 48.77
N LYS A 6 -80.86 11.39 48.89
CA LYS A 6 -81.72 11.74 47.75
C LYS A 6 -81.32 13.07 47.08
N GLY A 7 -80.87 14.04 47.87
CA GLY A 7 -80.30 15.30 47.34
C GLY A 7 -79.00 15.09 46.58
N LEU A 8 -78.10 14.23 47.07
CA LEU A 8 -76.84 13.91 46.38
C LEU A 8 -77.06 13.12 45.08
N THR A 9 -77.98 12.17 45.06
CA THR A 9 -78.29 11.36 43.87
C THR A 9 -79.03 12.15 42.79
N ALA A 10 -79.92 13.07 43.16
CA ALA A 10 -80.55 14.01 42.22
C ALA A 10 -79.54 15.00 41.62
N LEU A 11 -78.53 15.44 42.39
CA LEU A 11 -77.46 16.30 41.88
C LEU A 11 -76.58 15.60 40.82
N PHE A 12 -76.32 14.30 40.99
CA PHE A 12 -75.57 13.50 40.01
C PHE A 12 -76.39 13.18 38.74
N ALA A 13 -77.72 13.08 38.85
CA ALA A 13 -78.62 12.86 37.71
C ALA A 13 -78.87 14.11 36.84
N LEU A 14 -78.55 15.31 37.34
CA LEU A 14 -78.74 16.59 36.64
C LEU A 14 -77.54 17.06 35.80
N LEU A 15 -76.38 16.41 35.94
CA LEU A 15 -75.18 16.73 35.17
C LEU A 15 -75.10 15.79 33.96
N SER A 16 -75.46 16.29 32.78
CA SER A 16 -75.25 15.56 31.54
C SER A 16 -73.75 15.24 31.36
N LEU A 17 -73.41 14.12 30.72
CA LEU A 17 -72.03 13.69 30.40
C LEU A 17 -71.09 14.86 29.96
N PRO A 18 -71.54 15.83 29.15
CA PRO A 18 -70.76 17.03 28.82
C PRO A 18 -70.36 17.90 30.02
N VAL A 19 -71.23 18.06 31.01
CA VAL A 19 -70.98 18.90 32.20
C VAL A 19 -70.00 18.20 33.15
N LEU A 20 -70.12 16.88 33.32
CA LEU A 20 -69.14 16.08 34.06
C LEU A 20 -67.74 16.12 33.40
N ALA A 21 -67.68 16.03 32.07
CA ALA A 21 -66.43 16.19 31.33
C ALA A 21 -65.83 17.59 31.50
N ALA A 22 -66.65 18.65 31.39
CA ALA A 22 -66.21 20.02 31.62
C ALA A 22 -65.69 20.24 33.05
N LEU A 23 -66.34 19.65 34.06
CA LEU A 23 -65.90 19.69 35.45
C LEU A 23 -64.58 18.94 35.65
N PHE A 24 -64.40 17.79 35.00
CA PHE A 24 -63.14 17.05 35.03
C PHE A 24 -61.98 17.85 34.42
N PHE A 25 -62.19 18.50 33.27
CA PHE A 25 -61.15 19.33 32.65
C PHE A 25 -60.84 20.60 33.46
N THR A 26 -61.82 21.22 34.12
CA THR A 26 -61.58 22.37 35.01
C THR A 26 -60.87 21.96 36.29
N ILE A 27 -61.27 20.86 36.94
CA ILE A 27 -60.57 20.32 38.12
C ILE A 27 -59.15 19.88 37.75
N ARG A 28 -58.96 19.18 36.63
CA ARG A 28 -57.64 18.82 36.10
C ARG A 28 -56.80 20.06 35.78
N GLY A 29 -57.43 21.11 35.25
CA GLY A 29 -56.81 22.41 35.00
C GLY A 29 -56.33 23.08 36.29
N ILE A 30 -57.20 23.18 37.30
CA ILE A 30 -56.89 23.76 38.62
C ILE A 30 -55.83 22.92 39.34
N TYR A 31 -55.95 21.59 39.35
CA TYR A 31 -54.96 20.71 39.94
C TYR A 31 -53.59 20.88 39.26
N ARG A 32 -53.54 20.90 37.93
CA ARG A 32 -52.30 21.09 37.16
C ARG A 32 -51.70 22.48 37.35
N HIS A 33 -52.53 23.51 37.45
CA HIS A 33 -52.07 24.91 37.49
C HIS A 33 -51.74 25.41 38.90
N THR A 34 -52.41 24.89 39.93
CA THR A 34 -52.26 25.37 41.31
C THR A 34 -51.48 24.39 42.18
N ILE A 35 -51.92 23.12 42.26
CA ILE A 35 -51.29 22.10 43.12
C ILE A 35 -50.03 21.54 42.47
N GLY A 36 -50.11 21.16 41.20
CA GLY A 36 -48.98 20.66 40.42
C GLY A 36 -47.85 21.68 40.31
N LYS A 37 -48.17 22.97 40.11
CA LYS A 37 -47.18 24.05 40.08
C LYS A 37 -46.52 24.26 41.45
N LYS A 38 -47.29 24.29 42.55
CA LYS A 38 -46.76 24.39 43.93
C LYS A 38 -45.84 23.21 44.28
N MET A 39 -46.26 21.99 43.97
CA MET A 39 -45.50 20.78 44.24
C MET A 39 -44.22 20.70 43.39
N GLN A 40 -44.25 21.17 42.13
CA GLN A 40 -43.06 21.32 41.31
C GLN A 40 -42.10 22.38 41.84
N THR A 41 -42.58 23.51 42.36
CA THR A 41 -41.73 24.52 42.99
C THR A 41 -41.05 23.98 44.25
N THR A 42 -41.76 23.28 45.14
CA THR A 42 -41.16 22.70 46.35
C THR A 42 -40.13 21.62 46.02
N LEU A 43 -40.43 20.75 45.04
CA LEU A 43 -39.50 19.72 44.61
C LEU A 43 -38.22 20.31 43.98
N ARG A 44 -38.36 21.40 43.22
CA ARG A 44 -37.23 22.13 42.66
C ARG A 44 -36.36 22.75 43.76
N GLU A 45 -36.97 23.32 44.80
CA GLU A 45 -36.24 23.87 45.96
C GLU A 45 -35.47 22.77 46.71
N ASP A 46 -36.07 21.60 46.91
CA ASP A 46 -35.38 20.45 47.54
C ASP A 46 -34.14 20.01 46.75
N TYR A 47 -34.25 19.94 45.42
CA TYR A 47 -33.11 19.62 44.55
C TYR A 47 -32.04 20.72 44.53
N GLN A 48 -32.42 22.00 44.62
CA GLN A 48 -31.45 23.09 44.78
C GLN A 48 -30.69 22.96 46.11
N ASN A 49 -31.41 22.71 47.20
CA ASN A 49 -30.80 22.48 48.52
C ASN A 49 -29.89 21.24 48.54
N GLU A 50 -30.23 20.19 47.79
CA GLU A 50 -29.37 19.01 47.58
C GLU A 50 -28.09 19.39 46.83
N ALA A 51 -28.21 20.08 45.69
CA ALA A 51 -27.06 20.50 44.89
C ALA A 51 -26.13 21.45 45.66
N ASP A 52 -26.68 22.43 46.38
CA ASP A 52 -25.92 23.39 47.18
C ASP A 52 -25.12 22.71 48.31
N ARG A 53 -25.67 21.63 48.89
CA ARG A 53 -24.93 20.82 49.87
C ARG A 53 -23.73 20.12 49.22
N PHE A 54 -23.90 19.57 48.02
CA PHE A 54 -22.77 18.99 47.29
C PHE A 54 -21.74 20.04 46.89
N GLU A 55 -22.15 21.22 46.40
CA GLU A 55 -21.24 22.33 46.07
C GLU A 55 -20.42 22.79 47.29
N LYS A 56 -21.08 23.00 48.44
CA LYS A 56 -20.42 23.39 49.70
C LYS A 56 -19.47 22.33 50.22
N ALA A 57 -19.77 21.05 49.98
CA ALA A 57 -18.90 19.93 50.33
C ALA A 57 -17.76 19.69 49.31
N GLY A 58 -17.64 20.50 48.25
CA GLY A 58 -16.65 20.32 47.20
C GLY A 58 -16.91 19.14 46.25
N LYS A 59 -18.10 18.51 46.34
CA LYS A 59 -18.50 17.37 45.50
C LYS A 59 -19.16 17.86 44.21
N PHE A 60 -18.37 18.54 43.36
CA PHE A 60 -18.89 19.26 42.20
C PHE A 60 -19.56 18.35 41.15
N VAL A 61 -19.04 17.15 40.91
CA VAL A 61 -19.65 16.19 39.96
C VAL A 61 -21.04 15.76 40.44
N SER A 62 -21.20 15.42 41.72
CA SER A 62 -22.51 15.06 42.29
C SER A 62 -23.50 16.24 42.25
N ALA A 63 -23.02 17.47 42.47
CA ALA A 63 -23.85 18.67 42.28
C ALA A 63 -24.27 18.82 40.81
N ALA A 64 -23.35 18.61 39.87
CA ALA A 64 -23.61 18.70 38.44
C ALA A 64 -24.67 17.70 37.96
N GLU A 65 -24.63 16.45 38.44
CA GLU A 65 -25.63 15.42 38.13
C GLU A 65 -27.05 15.85 38.56
N VAL A 66 -27.19 16.48 39.73
CA VAL A 66 -28.47 17.03 40.20
C VAL A 66 -28.94 18.15 39.27
N TYR A 67 -28.04 19.06 38.88
CA TYR A 67 -28.37 20.13 37.94
C TYR A 67 -28.77 19.62 36.55
N GLU A 68 -28.07 18.60 36.02
CA GLU A 68 -28.33 17.99 34.71
C GLU A 68 -29.64 17.20 34.70
N THR A 69 -29.84 16.32 35.68
CA THR A 69 -30.91 15.32 35.64
C THR A 69 -32.21 15.81 36.26
N LYS A 70 -32.15 16.47 37.41
CA LYS A 70 -33.31 16.87 38.22
C LYS A 70 -33.74 18.30 37.94
N LEU A 71 -32.79 19.25 37.93
CA LEU A 71 -33.09 20.67 37.74
C LEU A 71 -33.13 21.11 36.27
N LYS A 72 -32.58 20.28 35.36
CA LYS A 72 -32.47 20.55 33.91
C LYS A 72 -31.75 21.88 33.59
N ASP A 73 -30.85 22.31 34.47
CA ASP A 73 -29.98 23.48 34.24
C ASP A 73 -28.63 23.01 33.71
N LEU A 74 -28.58 22.81 32.39
CA LEU A 74 -27.41 22.24 31.72
C LEU A 74 -26.19 23.18 31.78
N ARG A 75 -26.39 24.51 31.82
CA ARG A 75 -25.29 25.48 31.91
C ARG A 75 -24.59 25.39 33.25
N LYS A 76 -25.36 25.36 34.34
CA LYS A 76 -24.81 25.21 35.69
C LYS A 76 -24.18 23.82 35.87
N ALA A 77 -24.80 22.77 35.33
CA ALA A 77 -24.23 21.43 35.33
C ALA A 77 -22.87 21.37 34.62
N ALA A 78 -22.75 21.93 33.41
CA ALA A 78 -21.49 21.96 32.65
C ALA A 78 -20.36 22.65 33.43
N ALA A 79 -20.63 23.81 34.03
CA ALA A 79 -19.65 24.54 34.84
C ALA A 79 -19.21 23.77 36.10
N LEU A 80 -20.12 22.98 36.69
CA LEU A 80 -19.80 22.14 37.84
C LEU A 80 -19.03 20.88 37.45
N TYR A 81 -19.32 20.25 36.32
CA TYR A 81 -18.48 19.17 35.78
C TYR A 81 -17.07 19.67 35.46
N GLU A 82 -16.93 20.84 34.83
CA GLU A 82 -15.64 21.50 34.59
C GLU A 82 -14.88 21.71 35.91
N LYS A 83 -15.54 22.28 36.92
CA LYS A 83 -14.95 22.51 38.25
C LYS A 83 -14.61 21.20 38.98
N GLY A 84 -15.37 20.14 38.73
CA GLY A 84 -15.16 18.81 39.27
C GLY A 84 -14.09 17.98 38.55
N GLY A 85 -13.58 18.46 37.42
CA GLY A 85 -12.58 17.75 36.61
C GLY A 85 -13.16 16.67 35.69
N ASP A 86 -14.48 16.56 35.57
CA ASP A 86 -15.13 15.66 34.59
C ASP A 86 -15.24 16.39 33.24
N TYR A 87 -14.11 16.49 32.55
CA TYR A 87 -14.00 17.23 31.30
C TYR A 87 -14.83 16.63 30.17
N ARG A 88 -15.04 15.30 30.17
CA ARG A 88 -15.87 14.61 29.18
C ARG A 88 -17.34 15.02 29.25
N LYS A 89 -17.91 15.06 30.45
CA LYS A 89 -19.29 15.51 30.65
C LYS A 89 -19.41 17.01 30.39
N ALA A 90 -18.44 17.80 30.85
CA ALA A 90 -18.41 19.24 30.62
C ALA A 90 -18.35 19.57 29.11
N SER A 91 -17.47 18.94 28.34
CA SER A 91 -17.32 19.18 26.90
C SER A 91 -18.60 18.88 26.13
N SER A 92 -19.20 17.72 26.38
CA SER A 92 -20.44 17.29 25.72
C SER A 92 -21.60 18.26 25.99
N LEU A 93 -21.73 18.74 27.23
CA LEU A 93 -22.76 19.71 27.58
C LEU A 93 -22.49 21.10 27.00
N TYR A 94 -21.24 21.56 27.00
CA TYR A 94 -20.89 22.83 26.37
C TYR A 94 -21.12 22.81 24.86
N ASP A 95 -20.81 21.70 24.17
CA ASP A 95 -21.09 21.53 22.74
C ASP A 95 -22.60 21.52 22.48
N PHE A 96 -23.37 20.74 23.26
CA PHE A 96 -24.83 20.74 23.17
C PHE A 96 -25.46 22.13 23.36
N LEU A 97 -24.86 22.96 24.23
CA LEU A 97 -25.28 24.33 24.50
C LEU A 97 -24.82 25.34 23.44
N GLY A 98 -24.02 24.92 22.46
CA GLY A 98 -23.42 25.79 21.43
C GLY A 98 -22.34 26.73 21.98
N ILE A 99 -21.73 26.40 23.13
CA ILE A 99 -20.66 27.19 23.74
C ILE A 99 -19.32 26.63 23.24
N SER A 100 -19.06 26.78 21.94
CA SER A 100 -17.94 26.15 21.22
C SER A 100 -16.57 26.35 21.88
N ALA A 101 -16.23 27.57 22.30
CA ALA A 101 -14.93 27.86 22.91
C ALA A 101 -14.69 27.04 24.18
N LYS A 102 -15.72 26.91 25.03
CA LYS A 102 -15.64 26.08 26.24
C LYS A 102 -15.66 24.60 25.92
N ALA A 103 -16.45 24.18 24.94
CA ALA A 103 -16.48 22.80 24.49
C ALA A 103 -15.11 22.34 24.00
N LYS A 104 -14.46 23.12 23.12
CA LYS A 104 -13.09 22.86 22.63
C LYS A 104 -12.08 22.76 23.78
N GLU A 105 -12.07 23.74 24.69
CA GLU A 105 -11.20 23.74 25.86
C GLU A 105 -11.35 22.45 26.70
N MET A 106 -12.60 22.02 26.92
CA MET A 106 -12.87 20.80 27.70
C MET A 106 -12.50 19.52 26.94
N TYR A 107 -12.77 19.46 25.64
CA TYR A 107 -12.35 18.31 24.80
C TYR A 107 -10.83 18.15 24.76
N GLU A 108 -10.08 19.25 24.70
CA GLU A 108 -8.62 19.22 24.80
C GLU A 108 -8.15 18.71 26.17
N LYS A 109 -8.78 19.15 27.27
CA LYS A 109 -8.46 18.66 28.62
C LYS A 109 -8.82 17.19 28.83
N ASP A 110 -9.87 16.69 28.18
CA ASP A 110 -10.22 15.25 28.16
C ASP A 110 -9.28 14.43 27.26
N GLY A 111 -8.48 15.09 26.42
CA GLY A 111 -7.62 14.44 25.42
C GLY A 111 -8.36 14.03 24.14
N ASN A 112 -9.63 14.37 24.00
CA ASN A 112 -10.44 14.07 22.83
C ASN A 112 -10.32 15.19 21.77
N LEU A 113 -9.14 15.24 21.16
CA LEU A 113 -8.77 16.27 20.19
C LEU A 113 -9.57 16.22 18.89
N ALA A 114 -10.12 15.06 18.53
CA ALA A 114 -10.91 14.91 17.31
C ALA A 114 -12.24 15.69 17.42
N ASP A 115 -12.96 15.58 18.52
CA ASP A 115 -14.21 16.32 18.73
C ASP A 115 -13.97 17.83 18.84
N ALA A 116 -12.83 18.24 19.43
CA ALA A 116 -12.40 19.64 19.39
C ALA A 116 -12.18 20.14 17.95
N ALA A 117 -11.58 19.30 17.08
CA ALA A 117 -11.36 19.63 15.67
C ALA A 117 -12.69 19.78 14.91
N GLU A 118 -13.67 18.90 15.16
CA GLU A 118 -15.01 18.97 14.55
C GLU A 118 -15.75 20.28 14.90
N ILE A 119 -15.58 20.78 16.13
CA ILE A 119 -16.10 22.11 16.48
C ILE A 119 -15.41 23.19 15.64
N SER A 120 -14.08 23.16 15.54
CA SER A 120 -13.33 24.14 14.72
C SER A 120 -13.75 24.10 13.25
N ILE A 121 -14.05 22.92 12.69
CA ILE A 121 -14.58 22.79 11.32
C ILE A 121 -15.95 23.49 11.19
N ARG A 122 -16.88 23.26 12.14
CA ARG A 122 -18.20 23.92 12.14
C ARG A 122 -18.09 25.44 12.20
N GLU A 123 -17.05 25.96 12.84
CA GLU A 123 -16.77 27.40 12.95
C GLU A 123 -15.98 27.96 11.75
N GLY A 124 -15.57 27.10 10.80
CA GLY A 124 -14.76 27.50 9.63
C GLY A 124 -13.27 27.69 9.95
N GLU A 125 -12.81 27.29 11.12
CA GLU A 125 -11.43 27.39 11.61
C GLU A 125 -10.59 26.19 11.14
N PHE A 126 -10.47 25.99 9.83
CA PHE A 126 -9.83 24.80 9.25
C PHE A 126 -8.37 24.60 9.68
N GLU A 127 -7.58 25.66 9.81
CA GLU A 127 -6.20 25.53 10.27
C GLU A 127 -6.10 25.00 11.69
N GLU A 128 -7.01 25.41 12.57
CA GLU A 128 -7.02 24.95 13.95
C GLU A 128 -7.50 23.49 14.03
N ALA A 129 -8.54 23.15 13.27
CA ALA A 129 -8.97 21.76 13.13
C ALA A 129 -7.83 20.85 12.63
N ALA A 130 -7.06 21.29 11.64
CA ALA A 130 -5.93 20.53 11.12
C ALA A 130 -4.83 20.34 12.17
N LYS A 131 -4.51 21.37 12.98
CA LYS A 131 -3.55 21.23 14.10
C LYS A 131 -4.04 20.23 15.14
N LEU A 132 -5.33 20.25 15.46
CA LEU A 132 -5.93 19.32 16.42
C LEU A 132 -5.89 17.89 15.91
N TYR A 133 -6.21 17.62 14.64
CA TYR A 133 -6.04 16.29 14.05
C TYR A 133 -4.57 15.86 13.99
N SER A 134 -3.65 16.78 13.71
CA SER A 134 -2.21 16.51 13.73
C SER A 134 -1.76 16.05 15.11
N LYS A 135 -2.16 16.77 16.18
CA LYS A 135 -1.90 16.40 17.57
C LYS A 135 -2.56 15.07 17.96
N ALA A 136 -3.71 14.75 17.36
CA ALA A 136 -4.42 13.48 17.56
C ALA A 136 -3.78 12.30 16.80
N GLY A 137 -2.75 12.54 15.96
CA GLY A 137 -2.16 11.53 15.08
C GLY A 137 -3.05 11.15 13.89
N LYS A 138 -4.12 11.89 13.64
CA LYS A 138 -5.09 11.66 12.56
C LYS A 138 -4.66 12.36 11.27
N LYS A 139 -3.60 11.84 10.64
CA LYS A 139 -2.93 12.49 9.50
C LYS A 139 -3.78 12.60 8.24
N ILE A 140 -4.66 11.64 7.96
CA ILE A 140 -5.58 11.71 6.81
C ILE A 140 -6.60 12.83 7.02
N ASP A 141 -7.18 12.93 8.22
CA ASP A 141 -8.13 14.01 8.54
C ASP A 141 -7.46 15.38 8.48
N GLU A 142 -6.22 15.51 9.00
CA GLU A 142 -5.39 16.71 8.83
C GLU A 142 -5.24 17.08 7.34
N ALA A 143 -4.91 16.11 6.49
CA ALA A 143 -4.70 16.32 5.05
C ALA A 143 -5.97 16.79 4.34
N VAL A 144 -7.10 16.14 4.62
CA VAL A 144 -8.42 16.47 4.04
C VAL A 144 -8.82 17.91 4.41
N ILE A 145 -8.67 18.28 5.68
CA ILE A 145 -9.00 19.63 6.14
C ILE A 145 -8.08 20.68 5.51
N MET A 146 -6.77 20.40 5.40
CA MET A 146 -5.85 21.31 4.70
C MET A 146 -6.20 21.47 3.22
N GLU A 147 -6.64 20.40 2.55
CA GLU A 147 -7.11 20.48 1.15
C GLU A 147 -8.38 21.33 1.04
N GLN A 148 -9.37 21.11 1.92
CA GLN A 148 -10.60 21.92 1.98
C GLN A 148 -10.33 23.39 2.25
N ALA A 149 -9.31 23.69 3.07
CA ALA A 149 -8.84 25.05 3.33
C ALA A 149 -8.09 25.69 2.13
N GLY A 150 -7.94 24.98 1.01
CA GLY A 150 -7.17 25.42 -0.15
C GLY A 150 -5.65 25.40 0.08
N ARG A 151 -5.18 24.79 1.17
CA ARG A 151 -3.75 24.70 1.53
C ARG A 151 -3.14 23.43 0.97
N ARG A 152 -2.93 23.43 -0.35
CA ARG A 152 -2.46 22.27 -1.12
C ARG A 152 -1.11 21.72 -0.66
N LEU A 153 -0.09 22.56 -0.47
CA LEU A 153 1.24 22.08 -0.03
C LEU A 153 1.20 21.43 1.38
N PRO A 154 0.57 22.02 2.41
CA PRO A 154 0.33 21.32 3.66
C PRO A 154 -0.45 20.01 3.52
N ALA A 155 -1.49 19.97 2.70
CA ALA A 155 -2.27 18.75 2.44
C ALA A 155 -1.41 17.63 1.82
N ILE A 156 -0.59 17.96 0.82
CA ILE A 156 0.36 17.00 0.20
C ILE A 156 1.29 16.40 1.25
N ARG A 157 1.85 17.22 2.13
CA ARG A 157 2.75 16.73 3.20
C ARG A 157 2.03 15.78 4.15
N ALA A 158 0.82 16.14 4.58
CA ALA A 158 0.02 15.32 5.48
C ALA A 158 -0.41 13.99 4.83
N TYR A 159 -0.84 13.99 3.56
CA TYR A 159 -1.13 12.76 2.81
C TYR A 159 0.10 11.86 2.70
N ARG A 160 1.27 12.44 2.40
CA ARG A 160 2.53 11.70 2.32
C ARG A 160 2.92 11.09 3.67
N GLU A 161 2.81 11.83 4.76
CA GLU A 161 3.07 11.33 6.12
C GLU A 161 2.10 10.21 6.53
N ALA A 162 0.87 10.26 6.04
CA ALA A 162 -0.13 9.22 6.26
C ALA A 162 0.07 7.97 5.38
N GLY A 163 0.98 8.01 4.40
CA GLY A 163 1.17 6.94 3.41
C GLY A 163 0.11 6.91 2.30
N ASP A 164 -0.76 7.93 2.21
CA ASP A 164 -1.74 8.07 1.12
C ASP A 164 -1.09 8.78 -0.07
N TYR A 165 -0.18 8.04 -0.70
CA TYR A 165 0.61 8.53 -1.82
C TYR A 165 -0.25 8.87 -3.05
N ARG A 166 -1.41 8.24 -3.21
CA ARG A 166 -2.31 8.47 -4.35
C ARG A 166 -2.94 9.86 -4.28
N ASN A 167 -3.44 10.27 -3.11
CA ASN A 167 -3.96 11.63 -2.93
C ASN A 167 -2.84 12.67 -2.95
N ALA A 168 -1.67 12.37 -2.38
CA ALA A 168 -0.50 13.25 -2.49
C ALA A 168 -0.08 13.47 -3.96
N ALA A 169 0.01 12.41 -4.76
CA ALA A 169 0.33 12.48 -6.17
C ALA A 169 -0.68 13.32 -6.96
N ARG A 170 -1.99 13.08 -6.77
CA ARG A 170 -3.06 13.85 -7.42
C ARG A 170 -2.91 15.35 -7.17
N LEU A 171 -2.62 15.75 -5.94
CA LEU A 171 -2.43 17.16 -5.59
C LEU A 171 -1.15 17.75 -6.20
N LEU A 172 -0.06 16.99 -6.25
CA LEU A 172 1.18 17.40 -6.93
C LEU A 172 0.96 17.62 -8.43
N GLU A 173 0.19 16.75 -9.08
CA GLU A 173 -0.13 16.89 -10.51
C GLU A 173 -0.97 18.14 -10.79
N ALA A 174 -1.91 18.45 -9.92
CA ALA A 174 -2.71 19.68 -10.04
C ALA A 174 -1.86 20.96 -9.91
N GLU A 175 -0.67 20.87 -9.29
CA GLU A 175 0.34 21.93 -9.22
C GLU A 175 1.37 21.86 -10.36
N GLY A 176 1.25 20.90 -11.28
CA GLY A 176 2.21 20.68 -12.37
C GLY A 176 3.52 20.00 -11.93
N MET A 177 3.59 19.50 -10.70
CA MET A 177 4.75 18.82 -10.11
C MET A 177 4.76 17.34 -10.46
N ILE A 178 4.89 17.03 -11.76
CA ILE A 178 4.75 15.66 -12.30
C ILE A 178 5.88 14.74 -11.79
N SER A 179 7.09 15.27 -11.61
CA SER A 179 8.25 14.50 -11.11
C SER A 179 8.02 13.99 -9.69
N GLU A 180 7.55 14.87 -8.80
CA GLU A 180 7.24 14.55 -7.41
C GLU A 180 6.02 13.63 -7.32
N ALA A 181 5.03 13.79 -8.22
CA ALA A 181 3.94 12.85 -8.34
C ALA A 181 4.43 11.45 -8.73
N ALA A 182 5.38 11.33 -9.67
CA ALA A 182 5.99 10.06 -10.03
C ALA A 182 6.70 9.42 -8.82
N GLU A 183 7.41 10.21 -8.00
CA GLU A 183 8.04 9.70 -6.77
C GLU A 183 7.03 9.12 -5.79
N MET A 184 5.84 9.72 -5.64
CA MET A 184 4.78 9.18 -4.78
C MET A 184 4.29 7.81 -5.28
N PHE A 185 4.11 7.64 -6.59
CA PHE A 185 3.79 6.33 -7.16
C PHE A 185 4.93 5.32 -6.94
N GLY A 186 6.19 5.73 -7.10
CA GLY A 186 7.35 4.89 -6.78
C GLY A 186 7.38 4.41 -5.32
N LEU A 187 7.01 5.28 -4.37
CA LEU A 187 6.86 4.90 -2.96
C LEU A 187 5.68 3.94 -2.73
N MET A 188 4.56 4.17 -3.40
CA MET A 188 3.36 3.31 -3.32
C MET A 188 3.62 1.89 -3.85
N LEU A 189 4.42 1.79 -4.91
CA LEU A 189 4.76 0.55 -5.60
C LEU A 189 6.02 -0.13 -5.06
N ARG A 190 6.68 0.47 -4.07
CA ARG A 190 7.89 -0.11 -3.49
C ARG A 190 7.60 -1.51 -2.97
N ASP A 191 8.47 -2.46 -3.32
CA ASP A 191 8.39 -3.87 -2.92
C ASP A 191 7.15 -4.62 -3.47
N ARG A 192 6.43 -4.04 -4.44
CA ARG A 192 5.33 -4.70 -5.18
C ARG A 192 5.83 -5.23 -6.52
N SER A 193 5.20 -6.29 -7.00
CA SER A 193 5.39 -6.82 -8.36
C SER A 193 4.25 -6.40 -9.27
N VAL A 194 4.49 -6.44 -10.58
CA VAL A 194 3.43 -6.27 -11.58
C VAL A 194 2.55 -7.52 -11.62
N ASP A 195 1.27 -7.34 -11.33
CA ASP A 195 0.21 -8.37 -11.41
C ASP A 195 -1.13 -7.70 -11.79
N PRO A 196 -2.20 -8.46 -12.09
CA PRO A 196 -3.47 -7.88 -12.55
C PRO A 196 -4.08 -6.81 -11.61
N SER A 197 -3.79 -6.84 -10.31
CA SER A 197 -4.27 -5.86 -9.34
C SER A 197 -3.44 -4.58 -9.28
N THR A 198 -2.16 -4.63 -9.66
CA THR A 198 -1.20 -3.51 -9.57
C THR A 198 -0.80 -2.93 -10.92
N ILE A 199 -1.06 -3.64 -12.03
CA ILE A 199 -0.63 -3.28 -13.39
C ILE A 199 -1.04 -1.87 -13.80
N THR A 200 -2.22 -1.40 -13.34
CA THR A 200 -2.69 -0.04 -13.62
C THR A 200 -1.84 1.01 -12.90
N ASP A 201 -1.45 0.76 -11.65
CA ASP A 201 -0.59 1.67 -10.88
C ASP A 201 0.82 1.74 -11.49
N PHE A 202 1.36 0.60 -11.95
CA PHE A 202 2.66 0.56 -12.63
C PHE A 202 2.63 1.29 -13.98
N TYR A 203 1.55 1.14 -14.75
CA TYR A 203 1.38 1.89 -15.99
C TYR A 203 1.31 3.40 -15.74
N ASP A 204 0.53 3.81 -14.73
CA ASP A 204 0.39 5.20 -14.31
C ASP A 204 1.73 5.78 -13.83
N TYR A 205 2.56 4.99 -13.16
CA TYR A 205 3.91 5.35 -12.77
C TYR A 205 4.84 5.52 -13.99
N ALA A 206 4.88 4.52 -14.89
CA ALA A 206 5.69 4.56 -16.10
C ALA A 206 5.37 5.77 -16.99
N PHE A 207 4.07 6.09 -17.14
CA PHE A 207 3.61 7.25 -17.90
C PHE A 207 4.14 8.57 -17.32
N ARG A 208 4.19 8.71 -16.00
CA ARG A 208 4.73 9.91 -15.34
C ARG A 208 6.25 9.99 -15.46
N LEU A 209 6.93 8.85 -15.38
CA LEU A 209 8.37 8.77 -15.66
C LEU A 209 8.68 9.20 -17.10
N GLU A 210 7.89 8.77 -18.08
CA GLU A 210 8.00 9.21 -19.48
C GLU A 210 7.84 10.74 -19.59
N LYS A 211 6.78 11.30 -19.00
CA LYS A 211 6.51 12.75 -19.04
C LYS A 211 7.61 13.60 -18.39
N THR A 212 8.33 13.04 -17.44
CA THR A 212 9.41 13.73 -16.71
C THR A 212 10.79 13.49 -17.32
N GLY A 213 10.86 12.78 -18.46
CA GLY A 213 12.11 12.50 -19.17
C GLY A 213 12.96 11.40 -18.54
N GLN A 214 12.43 10.66 -17.55
CA GLN A 214 13.10 9.51 -16.94
C GLN A 214 12.93 8.25 -17.82
N THR A 215 13.37 8.36 -19.08
CA THR A 215 13.10 7.40 -20.16
C THR A 215 13.53 5.97 -19.83
N GLU A 216 14.73 5.78 -19.24
CA GLU A 216 15.21 4.43 -18.90
C GLU A 216 14.31 3.75 -17.85
N LYS A 217 13.97 4.46 -16.76
CA LYS A 217 13.07 3.92 -15.74
C LYS A 217 11.68 3.64 -16.30
N ALA A 218 11.16 4.55 -17.13
CA ALA A 218 9.87 4.36 -17.79
C ALA A 218 9.88 3.10 -18.67
N LEU A 219 10.94 2.91 -19.47
CA LEU A 219 11.14 1.71 -20.29
C LEU A 219 11.20 0.44 -19.48
N ASP A 220 11.94 0.43 -18.37
CA ASP A 220 12.05 -0.75 -17.51
C ASP A 220 10.70 -1.11 -16.89
N THR A 221 9.95 -0.12 -16.39
CA THR A 221 8.60 -0.35 -15.88
C THR A 221 7.64 -0.82 -16.97
N TYR A 222 7.67 -0.24 -18.17
CA TYR A 222 6.86 -0.71 -19.29
C TYR A 222 7.21 -2.14 -19.69
N ARG A 223 8.48 -2.54 -19.65
CA ARG A 223 8.89 -3.93 -19.93
C ARG A 223 8.37 -4.91 -18.89
N GLU A 224 8.38 -4.54 -17.61
CA GLU A 224 7.78 -5.38 -16.56
C GLU A 224 6.28 -5.59 -16.81
N ILE A 225 5.58 -4.55 -17.28
CA ILE A 225 4.18 -4.65 -17.68
C ILE A 225 3.99 -5.57 -18.90
N ASP A 226 4.79 -5.43 -19.96
CA ASP A 226 4.71 -6.29 -21.16
C ASP A 226 5.01 -7.76 -20.85
N ILE A 227 5.87 -8.05 -19.86
CA ILE A 227 6.13 -9.42 -19.39
C ILE A 227 4.89 -9.99 -18.68
N ALA A 228 4.22 -9.17 -17.86
CA ALA A 228 3.05 -9.61 -17.08
C ALA A 228 1.79 -9.74 -17.94
N ASP A 229 1.55 -8.79 -18.84
CA ASP A 229 0.43 -8.75 -19.78
C ASP A 229 0.88 -8.07 -21.10
N PRO A 230 1.20 -8.86 -22.13
CA PRO A 230 1.74 -8.32 -23.38
C PRO A 230 0.74 -7.53 -24.23
N ASP A 231 -0.57 -7.60 -23.92
CA ASP A 231 -1.63 -6.89 -24.61
C ASP A 231 -2.17 -5.70 -23.77
N TYR A 232 -1.49 -5.36 -22.67
CA TYR A 232 -1.91 -4.27 -21.79
C TYR A 232 -1.75 -2.90 -22.45
N LYS A 233 -2.88 -2.32 -22.88
CA LYS A 233 -2.98 -0.97 -23.48
C LYS A 233 -1.98 -0.77 -24.63
N ASP A 234 -1.23 0.32 -24.61
CA ASP A 234 -0.25 0.77 -25.62
C ASP A 234 1.21 0.50 -25.20
N VAL A 235 1.44 -0.33 -24.18
CA VAL A 235 2.77 -0.53 -23.57
C VAL A 235 3.84 -0.94 -24.60
N ARG A 236 3.52 -1.84 -25.53
CA ARG A 236 4.45 -2.23 -26.61
C ARG A 236 4.79 -1.08 -27.55
N GLU A 237 3.83 -0.22 -27.85
CA GLU A 237 4.06 0.97 -28.67
C GLU A 237 4.94 1.97 -27.92
N LYS A 238 4.69 2.16 -26.61
CA LYS A 238 5.54 2.96 -25.73
C LYS A 238 6.98 2.48 -25.71
N ILE A 239 7.21 1.18 -25.49
CA ILE A 239 8.55 0.56 -25.51
C ILE A 239 9.24 0.82 -26.86
N ARG A 240 8.54 0.59 -27.97
CA ARG A 240 9.08 0.81 -29.33
C ARG A 240 9.45 2.27 -29.56
N SER A 241 8.63 3.21 -29.08
CA SER A 241 8.87 4.65 -29.27
C SER A 241 10.02 5.18 -28.41
N LEU A 242 10.16 4.70 -27.17
CA LEU A 242 11.13 5.19 -26.20
C LEU A 242 12.51 4.52 -26.36
N SER A 243 12.56 3.33 -26.98
CA SER A 243 13.80 2.63 -27.32
C SER A 243 13.87 2.41 -28.84
N PRO A 244 14.14 3.46 -29.63
CA PRO A 244 14.28 3.32 -31.07
C PRO A 244 15.50 2.43 -31.37
N VAL A 245 15.24 1.19 -31.78
CA VAL A 245 16.26 0.34 -32.39
C VAL A 245 16.71 1.04 -33.67
N PRO A 246 18.02 1.27 -33.90
CA PRO A 246 18.51 1.90 -35.11
C PRO A 246 17.93 1.23 -36.36
N PRO A 247 17.55 1.97 -37.42
CA PRO A 247 16.93 1.39 -38.62
C PRO A 247 17.73 0.24 -39.27
N GLY A 248 19.06 0.21 -39.09
CA GLY A 248 19.91 -0.88 -39.59
C GLY A 248 19.84 -2.16 -38.75
N ASP A 249 19.60 -2.05 -37.45
CA ASP A 249 19.52 -3.20 -36.53
C ASP A 249 18.16 -3.92 -36.66
N GLN A 250 17.11 -3.23 -37.12
CA GLN A 250 15.77 -3.82 -37.30
C GLN A 250 15.70 -4.82 -38.46
N GLU A 251 16.35 -4.51 -39.59
CA GLU A 251 16.44 -5.43 -40.73
C GLU A 251 17.45 -6.57 -40.49
N GLU A 252 18.53 -6.34 -39.75
CA GLU A 252 19.46 -7.41 -39.34
C GLU A 252 18.82 -8.35 -38.30
N GLU A 253 18.11 -7.84 -37.28
CA GLU A 253 17.54 -8.66 -36.19
C GLU A 253 16.31 -9.48 -36.63
N GLN A 254 15.51 -8.97 -37.58
CA GLN A 254 14.40 -9.72 -38.15
C GLN A 254 14.87 -10.81 -39.13
N LYS A 255 15.98 -10.58 -39.83
CA LYS A 255 16.65 -11.56 -40.68
C LYS A 255 17.46 -12.60 -39.88
N ASP A 256 17.96 -12.22 -38.70
CA ASP A 256 18.67 -13.10 -37.77
C ASP A 256 17.74 -13.95 -36.88
N THR A 257 16.44 -13.70 -36.87
CA THR A 257 15.47 -14.53 -36.11
C THR A 257 14.66 -15.48 -37.00
N GLU A 258 14.64 -15.25 -38.31
CA GLU A 258 13.90 -16.07 -39.27
C GLU A 258 14.47 -17.51 -39.32
N GLY A 259 13.61 -18.51 -39.01
CA GLY A 259 14.00 -19.91 -38.95
C GLY A 259 14.82 -20.32 -37.72
N ARG A 260 14.98 -19.44 -36.72
CA ARG A 260 15.71 -19.72 -35.46
C ARG A 260 14.75 -19.80 -34.27
N THR A 261 15.01 -20.72 -33.35
CA THR A 261 14.22 -20.94 -32.13
C THR A 261 15.01 -20.48 -30.91
N SER A 262 14.38 -19.76 -29.98
CA SER A 262 15.04 -19.43 -28.70
C SER A 262 15.23 -20.66 -27.81
N ILE A 263 16.34 -20.75 -27.09
CA ILE A 263 16.59 -21.83 -26.13
C ILE A 263 15.49 -21.90 -25.04
N ARG A 264 14.86 -20.76 -24.70
CA ARG A 264 13.69 -20.69 -23.81
C ARG A 264 12.61 -21.71 -24.16
N SER A 265 12.33 -21.92 -25.45
CA SER A 265 11.26 -22.83 -25.91
C SER A 265 11.53 -24.27 -25.52
N PHE A 266 12.80 -24.66 -25.36
CA PHE A 266 13.21 -26.00 -24.96
C PHE A 266 13.15 -26.20 -23.44
N ILE A 267 13.26 -25.12 -22.65
CA ILE A 267 13.12 -25.16 -21.19
C ILE A 267 11.64 -25.17 -20.77
N ARG A 268 10.75 -24.52 -21.52
CA ARG A 268 9.29 -24.45 -21.20
C ARG A 268 8.58 -25.82 -21.22
N SER A 269 9.15 -26.83 -21.86
CA SER A 269 8.62 -28.21 -21.83
C SER A 269 8.94 -28.98 -20.54
N GLY A 270 9.64 -28.37 -19.58
CA GLY A 270 10.17 -29.01 -18.37
C GLY A 270 11.70 -29.08 -18.40
N SER A 271 12.32 -29.77 -17.43
CA SER A 271 13.76 -30.02 -17.46
C SER A 271 14.13 -30.80 -18.72
N LEU A 272 15.22 -30.39 -19.37
CA LEU A 272 15.75 -31.08 -20.53
C LEU A 272 16.50 -32.34 -20.08
N GLU A 273 16.53 -33.38 -20.92
CA GLU A 273 17.35 -34.57 -20.64
C GLU A 273 18.80 -34.14 -20.36
N PRO A 274 19.41 -34.49 -19.22
CA PRO A 274 20.72 -33.98 -18.81
C PRO A 274 21.81 -34.05 -19.88
N LYS A 275 21.85 -35.16 -20.64
CA LYS A 275 22.81 -35.33 -21.74
C LYS A 275 22.59 -34.33 -22.86
N TYR A 276 21.32 -34.05 -23.20
CA TYR A 276 20.95 -33.05 -24.20
C TYR A 276 21.24 -31.64 -23.69
N SER A 277 20.84 -31.32 -22.45
CA SER A 277 21.11 -30.03 -21.80
C SER A 277 22.59 -29.69 -21.84
N PHE A 278 23.42 -30.66 -21.43
CA PHE A 278 24.85 -30.49 -21.38
C PHE A 278 25.47 -30.33 -22.77
N LYS A 279 25.04 -31.13 -23.75
CA LYS A 279 25.52 -31.02 -25.15
C LYS A 279 25.20 -29.66 -25.75
N LEU A 280 23.97 -29.20 -25.56
CA LEU A 280 23.50 -27.89 -26.05
C LEU A 280 24.23 -26.75 -25.35
N TRP A 281 24.35 -26.79 -24.02
CA TRP A 281 25.10 -25.80 -23.25
C TRP A 281 26.57 -25.71 -23.69
N PHE A 282 27.22 -26.86 -23.91
CA PHE A 282 28.60 -26.91 -24.40
C PHE A 282 28.75 -26.28 -25.80
N GLN A 283 27.75 -26.46 -26.68
CA GLN A 283 27.71 -25.82 -27.98
C GLN A 283 27.54 -24.30 -27.88
N ILE A 284 26.70 -23.84 -26.97
CA ILE A 284 26.52 -22.41 -26.67
C ILE A 284 27.83 -21.82 -26.17
N LEU A 285 28.52 -22.47 -25.23
CA LEU A 285 29.83 -22.01 -24.75
C LEU A 285 30.84 -21.85 -25.87
N ARG A 286 30.97 -22.82 -26.77
CA ARG A 286 31.91 -22.71 -27.91
C ARG A 286 31.59 -21.51 -28.80
N SER A 287 30.32 -21.29 -29.09
CA SER A 287 29.88 -20.15 -29.91
C SER A 287 30.14 -18.82 -29.21
N LEU A 288 29.94 -18.79 -27.88
CA LEU A 288 30.24 -17.62 -27.04
C LEU A 288 31.74 -17.35 -26.94
N GLN A 289 32.56 -18.39 -26.84
CA GLN A 289 34.02 -18.29 -26.88
C GLN A 289 34.50 -17.63 -28.17
N GLU A 290 33.98 -18.05 -29.33
CA GLU A 290 34.31 -17.44 -30.61
C GLU A 290 33.89 -15.96 -30.68
N ALA A 291 32.77 -15.60 -30.04
CA ALA A 291 32.34 -14.21 -29.93
C ALA A 291 33.27 -13.40 -29.01
N HIS A 292 33.64 -13.94 -27.84
CA HIS A 292 34.58 -13.32 -26.90
C HIS A 292 35.96 -13.11 -27.52
N ALA A 293 36.47 -14.06 -28.30
CA ALA A 293 37.74 -13.94 -29.03
C ALA A 293 37.72 -12.80 -30.07
N LYS A 294 36.54 -12.43 -30.56
CA LYS A 294 36.30 -11.28 -31.44
C LYS A 294 36.00 -9.99 -30.66
N GLY A 295 36.19 -9.97 -29.34
CA GLY A 295 35.92 -8.84 -28.47
C GLY A 295 34.43 -8.55 -28.24
N ARG A 296 33.53 -9.51 -28.54
CA ARG A 296 32.08 -9.32 -28.38
C ARG A 296 31.61 -9.97 -27.08
N SER A 297 31.33 -9.17 -26.06
CA SER A 297 30.56 -9.56 -24.88
C SER A 297 29.10 -9.10 -25.00
N PHE A 298 28.17 -9.80 -24.32
CA PHE A 298 26.74 -9.49 -24.40
C PHE A 298 26.22 -8.83 -23.12
N GLY A 299 26.65 -9.30 -21.96
CA GLY A 299 26.30 -8.80 -20.62
C GLY A 299 24.83 -8.96 -20.24
N ARG A 300 24.08 -9.77 -21.01
CA ARG A 300 22.62 -9.93 -20.90
C ARG A 300 22.14 -11.30 -21.41
N MET A 301 22.96 -12.33 -21.24
CA MET A 301 22.62 -13.66 -21.74
C MET A 301 21.39 -14.22 -21.00
N SER A 302 20.49 -14.85 -21.75
CA SER A 302 19.32 -15.57 -21.24
C SER A 302 18.87 -16.59 -22.27
N PRO A 303 18.02 -17.55 -21.89
CA PRO A 303 17.45 -18.50 -22.84
C PRO A 303 16.67 -17.82 -23.99
N ASP A 304 16.12 -16.62 -23.76
CA ASP A 304 15.40 -15.82 -24.75
C ASP A 304 16.34 -15.15 -25.76
N ASN A 305 17.59 -14.93 -25.36
CA ASN A 305 18.62 -14.24 -26.13
C ASN A 305 19.59 -15.19 -26.85
N ILE A 306 19.40 -16.49 -26.70
CA ILE A 306 20.19 -17.51 -27.39
C ILE A 306 19.27 -18.19 -28.38
N LEU A 307 19.63 -18.17 -29.65
CA LEU A 307 18.85 -18.79 -30.71
C LEU A 307 19.62 -19.97 -31.30
N ILE A 308 18.88 -20.98 -31.72
CA ILE A 308 19.36 -22.13 -32.47
C ILE A 308 18.59 -22.26 -33.79
N ASP A 309 19.30 -22.42 -34.90
CA ASP A 309 18.69 -22.68 -36.20
C ASP A 309 18.52 -24.19 -36.47
N ALA A 310 17.87 -24.54 -37.59
CA ALA A 310 17.66 -25.93 -37.99
C ALA A 310 18.96 -26.71 -38.27
N GLN A 311 20.08 -26.02 -38.49
CA GLN A 311 21.41 -26.60 -38.65
C GLN A 311 22.19 -26.68 -37.32
N ASN A 312 21.54 -26.34 -36.21
CA ASN A 312 22.09 -26.22 -34.85
C ASN A 312 23.11 -25.09 -34.68
N ASN A 313 23.15 -24.06 -35.54
CA ASN A 313 24.04 -22.93 -35.30
C ASN A 313 23.47 -22.05 -34.18
N ILE A 314 24.36 -21.61 -33.28
CA ILE A 314 23.98 -20.72 -32.17
C ILE A 314 24.22 -19.27 -32.58
N SER A 315 23.24 -18.42 -32.32
CA SER A 315 23.35 -16.96 -32.44
C SER A 315 22.86 -16.30 -31.16
N PHE A 316 23.32 -15.07 -30.94
CA PHE A 316 23.09 -14.34 -29.70
C PHE A 316 22.45 -12.98 -30.01
N LEU A 317 21.34 -12.70 -29.34
CA LEU A 317 20.64 -11.43 -29.43
C LEU A 317 21.10 -10.50 -28.31
N LYS A 318 21.03 -9.18 -28.56
CA LYS A 318 21.28 -8.15 -27.55
C LYS A 318 19.98 -7.58 -26.96
N ARG A 319 18.95 -8.39 -26.77
CA ARG A 319 17.68 -7.97 -26.15
C ARG A 319 17.79 -7.93 -24.63
N THR A 320 16.87 -7.23 -23.98
CA THR A 320 16.77 -7.19 -22.52
C THR A 320 16.55 -8.59 -21.95
N SER A 321 17.11 -8.86 -20.78
CA SER A 321 17.02 -10.15 -20.08
C SER A 321 16.41 -9.93 -18.70
N SER A 322 15.70 -10.94 -18.20
CA SER A 322 15.23 -10.97 -16.81
C SER A 322 16.41 -10.78 -15.84
N SER A 323 16.20 -10.02 -14.78
CA SER A 323 17.20 -9.76 -13.74
C SER A 323 17.75 -11.05 -13.11
N ALA A 324 17.00 -12.14 -13.18
CA ALA A 324 17.39 -13.46 -12.67
C ALA A 324 18.68 -14.02 -13.33
N TYR A 325 19.02 -13.61 -14.55
CA TYR A 325 20.23 -14.08 -15.26
C TYR A 325 21.38 -13.08 -15.21
N LEU A 326 21.17 -11.88 -14.66
CA LEU A 326 22.15 -10.80 -14.71
C LEU A 326 23.18 -10.94 -13.60
N ALA A 327 24.44 -10.72 -13.95
CA ALA A 327 25.52 -10.69 -12.98
C ALA A 327 25.34 -9.52 -11.98
N PRO A 328 25.73 -9.67 -10.70
CA PRO A 328 25.53 -8.63 -9.67
C PRO A 328 26.11 -7.25 -10.02
N GLU A 329 27.22 -7.22 -10.75
CA GLU A 329 27.86 -6.00 -11.23
C GLU A 329 27.02 -5.24 -12.26
N ARG A 330 26.15 -5.91 -13.03
CA ARG A 330 25.21 -5.30 -13.96
C ARG A 330 24.15 -4.50 -13.23
N THR A 331 23.56 -5.10 -12.19
CA THR A 331 22.55 -4.45 -11.34
C THR A 331 23.13 -3.25 -10.59
N LYS A 332 24.45 -3.25 -10.34
CA LYS A 332 25.17 -2.15 -9.69
C LYS A 332 25.69 -1.09 -10.68
N GLY A 333 25.47 -1.24 -11.99
CA GLY A 333 25.94 -0.29 -13.01
C GLY A 333 27.47 -0.24 -13.15
N LEU A 334 28.18 -1.30 -12.77
CA LEU A 334 29.64 -1.37 -12.91
C LEU A 334 30.03 -1.76 -14.34
N GLU A 335 31.29 -1.50 -14.71
CA GLU A 335 31.84 -1.95 -15.99
C GLU A 335 31.76 -3.47 -16.14
N LEU A 336 31.30 -3.90 -17.31
CA LEU A 336 31.11 -5.31 -17.64
C LEU A 336 32.23 -5.79 -18.54
N ASP A 337 32.60 -7.04 -18.32
CA ASP A 337 33.44 -7.81 -19.22
C ASP A 337 32.81 -9.17 -19.49
N VAL A 338 33.56 -10.05 -20.16
CA VAL A 338 33.14 -11.40 -20.54
C VAL A 338 32.68 -12.25 -19.34
N ARG A 339 33.06 -11.91 -18.10
CA ARG A 339 32.69 -12.65 -16.87
C ARG A 339 31.23 -12.44 -16.48
N ALA A 340 30.59 -11.39 -16.99
CA ALA A 340 29.14 -11.22 -16.87
C ALA A 340 28.39 -12.29 -17.68
N ASP A 341 28.87 -12.61 -18.89
CA ASP A 341 28.28 -13.69 -19.70
C ASP A 341 28.51 -15.06 -19.04
N ILE A 342 29.67 -15.27 -18.42
CA ILE A 342 30.00 -16.50 -17.66
C ILE A 342 29.01 -16.72 -16.52
N PHE A 343 28.70 -15.66 -15.76
CA PHE A 343 27.69 -15.74 -14.70
C PHE A 343 26.35 -16.21 -15.26
N SER A 344 25.86 -15.54 -16.30
CA SER A 344 24.60 -15.89 -16.93
C SER A 344 24.60 -17.33 -17.48
N MET A 345 25.71 -17.81 -18.04
CA MET A 345 25.83 -19.19 -18.51
C MET A 345 25.74 -20.23 -17.38
N GLY A 346 26.18 -19.89 -16.17
CA GLY A 346 25.99 -20.72 -14.97
C GLY A 346 24.52 -20.82 -14.56
N VAL A 347 23.81 -19.68 -14.57
CA VAL A 347 22.37 -19.62 -14.30
C VAL A 347 21.58 -20.43 -15.34
N ILE A 348 21.92 -20.27 -16.63
CA ILE A 348 21.27 -20.99 -17.72
C ILE A 348 21.53 -22.50 -17.61
N LEU A 349 22.76 -22.94 -17.28
CA LEU A 349 23.04 -24.36 -17.08
C LEU A 349 22.19 -24.96 -15.97
N TYR A 350 22.09 -24.25 -14.84
CA TYR A 350 21.27 -24.68 -13.71
C TYR A 350 19.82 -24.88 -14.16
N GLU A 351 19.21 -23.86 -14.77
CA GLU A 351 17.82 -23.92 -15.25
C GLU A 351 17.60 -25.02 -16.29
N MET A 352 18.53 -25.23 -17.21
CA MET A 352 18.42 -26.29 -18.22
C MET A 352 18.42 -27.69 -17.60
N LEU A 353 19.06 -27.87 -16.45
CA LEU A 353 19.15 -29.15 -15.75
C LEU A 353 17.98 -29.35 -14.78
N THR A 354 17.58 -28.31 -14.05
CA THR A 354 16.55 -28.40 -12.99
C THR A 354 15.15 -28.03 -13.46
N GLY A 355 15.02 -27.29 -14.56
CA GLY A 355 13.77 -26.70 -15.04
C GLY A 355 13.27 -25.48 -14.22
N SER A 356 13.99 -25.08 -13.17
CA SER A 356 13.65 -23.92 -12.33
C SER A 356 14.91 -23.20 -11.83
N LEU A 357 14.78 -21.92 -11.49
CA LEU A 357 15.84 -21.16 -10.81
C LEU A 357 15.75 -21.26 -9.27
N ASP A 358 14.73 -21.95 -8.75
CA ASP A 358 14.57 -22.16 -7.30
C ASP A 358 15.76 -22.92 -6.73
N GLY A 359 16.38 -22.38 -5.67
CA GLY A 359 17.53 -23.00 -5.03
C GLY A 359 18.88 -22.77 -5.72
N LEU A 360 18.94 -21.94 -6.78
CA LEU A 360 20.19 -21.58 -7.45
C LEU A 360 21.30 -21.20 -6.45
N GLY A 361 22.42 -21.92 -6.49
CA GLY A 361 23.59 -21.69 -5.63
C GLY A 361 23.45 -22.15 -4.18
N SER A 362 22.29 -22.68 -3.79
CA SER A 362 22.03 -23.22 -2.43
C SER A 362 21.67 -24.71 -2.44
N VAL A 363 21.12 -25.20 -3.55
CA VAL A 363 20.71 -26.59 -3.76
C VAL A 363 21.58 -27.20 -4.87
N SER A 364 22.09 -28.41 -4.64
CA SER A 364 22.86 -29.15 -5.64
C SER A 364 21.97 -29.51 -6.82
N VAL A 365 22.52 -29.42 -8.03
CA VAL A 365 21.85 -29.86 -9.26
C VAL A 365 21.55 -31.36 -9.19
N MET A 366 22.40 -32.18 -8.54
CA MET A 366 22.15 -33.62 -8.37
C MET A 366 20.93 -33.92 -7.52
N ASP A 367 20.61 -33.06 -6.55
CA ASP A 367 19.44 -33.25 -5.67
C ASP A 367 18.12 -33.05 -6.43
N VAL A 368 18.17 -32.34 -7.56
CA VAL A 368 16.99 -31.96 -8.36
C VAL A 368 16.92 -32.76 -9.67
N ALA A 369 18.06 -32.96 -10.34
CA ALA A 369 18.15 -33.61 -11.63
C ALA A 369 18.90 -34.95 -11.53
N HIS A 370 18.18 -36.04 -11.83
CA HIS A 370 18.74 -37.39 -11.85
C HIS A 370 19.68 -37.56 -13.06
N ASP A 371 20.65 -38.47 -12.98
CA ASP A 371 21.63 -38.76 -14.05
C ASP A 371 22.56 -37.59 -14.43
N VAL A 372 22.76 -36.64 -13.50
CA VAL A 372 23.73 -35.54 -13.63
C VAL A 372 25.02 -35.87 -12.87
N PRO A 373 26.21 -35.75 -13.49
CA PRO A 373 27.47 -35.91 -12.77
C PRO A 373 27.68 -34.87 -11.67
N ALA A 374 28.14 -35.30 -10.50
CA ALA A 374 28.42 -34.44 -9.34
C ALA A 374 29.31 -33.23 -9.61
N TRP A 375 30.27 -33.38 -10.52
CA TRP A 375 31.20 -32.31 -10.85
C TRP A 375 30.52 -31.11 -11.54
N LEU A 376 29.29 -31.25 -12.04
CA LEU A 376 28.56 -30.12 -12.64
C LEU A 376 28.19 -29.05 -11.62
N ASP A 377 28.00 -29.42 -10.35
CA ASP A 377 27.78 -28.44 -9.28
C ASP A 377 28.99 -27.52 -9.13
N GLU A 378 30.20 -28.06 -9.24
CA GLU A 378 31.43 -27.29 -9.14
C GLU A 378 31.51 -26.23 -10.25
N ILE A 379 31.14 -26.62 -11.48
CA ILE A 379 31.07 -25.70 -12.63
C ILE A 379 30.02 -24.61 -12.40
N VAL A 380 28.79 -24.99 -12.03
CA VAL A 380 27.69 -24.03 -11.82
C VAL A 380 28.05 -23.04 -10.72
N ILE A 381 28.49 -23.53 -9.56
CA ILE A 381 28.84 -22.70 -8.39
C ILE A 381 29.96 -21.72 -8.72
N LYS A 382 30.98 -22.16 -9.46
CA LYS A 382 32.10 -21.30 -9.85
C LYS A 382 31.68 -20.24 -10.87
N CYS A 383 30.79 -20.55 -11.82
CA CYS A 383 30.22 -19.56 -12.73
C CYS A 383 29.42 -18.47 -12.00
N ILE A 384 28.62 -18.84 -10.98
CA ILE A 384 27.69 -17.91 -10.31
C ILE A 384 28.29 -17.22 -9.06
N ARG A 385 29.62 -17.27 -8.86
CA ARG A 385 30.27 -16.54 -7.75
C ARG A 385 29.93 -15.04 -7.82
N LYS A 386 29.58 -14.45 -6.66
CA LYS A 386 29.20 -13.03 -6.60
C LYS A 386 30.37 -12.10 -6.97
N VAL A 387 31.57 -12.42 -6.53
CA VAL A 387 32.81 -11.72 -6.89
C VAL A 387 33.27 -12.24 -8.25
N ARG A 388 33.45 -11.34 -9.22
CA ARG A 388 33.77 -11.72 -10.62
C ARG A 388 35.18 -12.31 -10.76
N GLU A 389 36.11 -11.92 -9.90
CA GLU A 389 37.47 -12.46 -9.83
C GLU A 389 37.50 -13.92 -9.36
N ASP A 390 36.46 -14.39 -8.64
CA ASP A 390 36.34 -15.77 -8.17
C ASP A 390 35.69 -16.70 -9.21
N ARG A 391 35.22 -16.16 -10.34
CA ARG A 391 34.65 -16.92 -11.45
C ARG A 391 35.74 -17.47 -12.36
N TYR A 392 35.35 -18.26 -13.35
CA TYR A 392 36.18 -18.46 -14.54
C TYR A 392 36.45 -17.11 -15.22
N GLN A 393 37.68 -16.89 -15.64
CA GLN A 393 38.08 -15.66 -16.31
C GLN A 393 37.88 -15.73 -17.84
N SER A 394 37.66 -16.93 -18.37
CA SER A 394 37.32 -17.14 -19.79
C SER A 394 36.48 -18.40 -19.99
N ILE A 395 35.82 -18.49 -21.16
CA ILE A 395 35.11 -19.72 -21.56
C ILE A 395 36.08 -20.89 -21.76
N GLU A 396 37.33 -20.63 -22.17
CA GLU A 396 38.34 -21.70 -22.34
C GLU A 396 38.64 -22.40 -21.01
N GLU A 397 38.68 -21.66 -19.90
CA GLU A 397 38.86 -22.25 -18.57
C GLU A 397 37.68 -23.16 -18.19
N ILE A 398 36.44 -22.76 -18.49
CA ILE A 398 35.25 -23.61 -18.26
C ILE A 398 35.38 -24.90 -19.07
N LEU A 399 35.70 -24.79 -20.36
CA LEU A 399 35.83 -25.93 -21.25
C LEU A 399 36.98 -26.87 -20.84
N ALA A 400 38.07 -26.34 -20.31
CA ALA A 400 39.19 -27.12 -19.79
C ALA A 400 38.79 -27.90 -18.52
N ASP A 401 38.18 -27.22 -17.55
CA ASP A 401 37.75 -27.80 -16.26
C ASP A 401 36.72 -28.92 -16.49
N VAL A 402 35.75 -28.69 -17.37
CA VAL A 402 34.77 -29.69 -17.82
C VAL A 402 35.47 -30.94 -18.40
N ARG A 403 36.50 -30.77 -19.24
CA ARG A 403 37.24 -31.90 -19.83
C ARG A 403 38.00 -32.69 -18.77
N GLU A 404 38.61 -32.00 -17.81
CA GLU A 404 39.35 -32.62 -16.71
C GLU A 404 38.43 -33.42 -15.79
N LEU A 405 37.36 -32.78 -15.29
CA LEU A 405 36.38 -33.40 -14.40
C LEU A 405 35.61 -34.56 -15.06
N SER A 406 35.36 -34.48 -16.37
CA SER A 406 34.74 -35.59 -17.12
C SER A 406 35.68 -36.79 -17.32
N ARG A 407 37.02 -36.60 -17.26
CA ARG A 407 38.02 -37.67 -17.40
C ARG A 407 38.35 -38.34 -16.07
N SER A 408 38.54 -37.57 -14.99
CA SER A 408 38.92 -38.09 -13.67
C SER A 408 37.95 -39.15 -13.12
N LYS A 409 36.67 -39.08 -13.50
CA LYS A 409 35.65 -40.09 -13.14
C LYS A 409 35.56 -41.31 -14.06
N LYS A 410 36.08 -41.25 -15.29
CA LYS A 410 36.21 -42.45 -16.15
C LYS A 410 37.29 -43.41 -15.65
N GLU A 411 38.31 -42.87 -14.98
CA GLU A 411 39.43 -43.66 -14.43
C GLU A 411 39.12 -44.25 -13.03
N GLY A 412 38.13 -43.72 -12.31
CA GLY A 412 37.67 -44.24 -11.02
C GLY A 412 36.49 -45.23 -11.06
N ALA A 413 36.02 -45.59 -12.26
CA ALA A 413 34.89 -46.51 -12.49
C ALA A 413 35.27 -47.71 -13.37
N GLY A 414 36.58 -47.95 -13.55
CA GLY A 414 37.14 -49.09 -14.30
C GLY A 414 37.51 -50.26 -13.41
#